data_AF-A0A3P7JPA1-F1
#
_entry.id   AF-A0A3P7JPA1-F1
#
_cell.length_a   1.000
_cell.length_b   1.000
_cell.length_c   1.000
_cell.angle_alpha   90.00
_cell.angle_beta   90.00
_cell.angle_gamma   90.00
#
_symmetry.space_group_name_H-M   'P 1'
#
loop_
_entity.id
_entity.type
_entity.pdbx_description
1 polymer ?
#
loop_
_entity_poly.entity_id
_entity_poly.type
_entity_poly.pdbx_seq_one_letter_code
_entity_poly.pdbx_strand_id
1 'polypeptide(L)'
;MERVILFLALCTTAIACKTWPNGTDKAFHWYQCNSGPVIFLNATPYDQTGQNYVYPIHLGKPMMVKCELFNPTTHIYSSPNLKLTLNLWSWGTGLGGCDWSVLPTFGLLNNLDACSQGVPCPIKTGHQELDVTVDFSPYQSIIDILRNDLPYQIKYFMHDVISGDDLCLMGQARVLLH
;
A
#
# COMPACT_ATOMS: atom_id res chain seq x y z
N MET A 1 0.45 -46.78 43.76
CA MET A 1 0.57 -45.32 43.82
C MET A 1 2.03 -45.02 43.51
N GLU A 2 2.45 -44.22 42.54
CA GLU A 2 1.81 -43.13 41.81
C GLU A 2 2.70 -42.89 40.57
N ARG A 3 2.13 -42.80 39.36
CA ARG A 3 2.88 -42.44 38.15
C ARG A 3 2.89 -40.92 38.03
N VAL A 4 4.04 -40.30 38.27
CA VAL A 4 4.23 -38.86 38.04
C VAL A 4 4.45 -38.64 36.55
N ILE A 5 3.45 -38.06 35.88
CA ILE A 5 3.55 -37.61 34.48
C ILE A 5 3.97 -36.14 34.50
N LEU A 6 5.20 -35.85 34.09
CA LEU A 6 5.71 -34.49 33.92
C LEU A 6 5.16 -33.92 32.60
N PHE A 7 4.20 -33.00 32.68
CA PHE A 7 3.79 -32.19 31.53
C PHE A 7 4.81 -31.07 31.31
N LEU A 8 5.73 -31.25 30.35
CA LEU A 8 6.54 -30.13 29.84
C LEU A 8 5.61 -29.20 29.03
N ALA A 9 5.28 -28.04 29.62
CA ALA A 9 4.69 -26.94 28.87
C ALA A 9 5.76 -26.35 27.94
N LEU A 10 5.71 -26.72 26.66
CA LEU A 10 6.44 -26.03 25.60
C LEU A 10 5.79 -24.66 25.38
N CYS A 11 6.22 -23.66 26.14
CA CYS A 11 6.01 -22.25 25.78
C CYS A 11 6.81 -21.97 24.51
N THR A 12 6.22 -22.22 23.35
CA THR A 12 6.73 -21.68 22.10
C THR A 12 6.54 -20.17 22.18
N THR A 13 7.63 -19.44 22.40
CA THR A 13 7.63 -18.01 22.17
C THR A 13 7.38 -17.83 20.67
N ALA A 14 6.16 -17.43 20.30
CA ALA A 14 5.93 -16.90 18.96
C ALA A 14 6.91 -15.74 18.81
N ILE A 15 7.96 -15.93 18.01
CA ILE A 15 8.93 -14.88 17.71
C ILE A 15 8.16 -13.90 16.83
N ALA A 16 7.46 -12.95 17.46
CA ALA A 16 6.89 -11.83 16.76
C ALA A 16 8.02 -11.13 16.02
N CYS A 17 7.82 -10.82 14.75
CA CYS A 17 8.84 -10.13 13.95
C CYS A 17 9.03 -8.71 14.47
N LYS A 18 10.09 -8.54 15.26
CA LYS A 18 10.53 -7.25 15.80
C LYS A 18 11.36 -6.45 14.80
N THR A 19 11.55 -6.97 13.59
CA THR A 19 12.29 -6.31 12.53
C THR A 19 11.39 -5.39 11.72
N TRP A 20 11.96 -4.29 11.26
CA TRP A 20 11.30 -3.35 10.36
C TRP A 20 11.82 -3.60 8.94
N PRO A 21 11.02 -4.17 8.03
CA PRO A 21 11.46 -4.45 6.67
C PRO A 21 11.86 -3.15 5.99
N ASN A 22 12.95 -3.16 5.24
CA ASN A 22 13.43 -2.04 4.42
C ASN A 22 13.60 -0.69 5.17
N GLY A 23 13.74 -0.68 6.49
CA GLY A 23 13.85 0.57 7.26
C GLY A 23 12.54 1.35 7.37
N THR A 24 11.41 0.64 7.29
CA THR A 24 10.06 1.17 7.51
C THR A 24 9.81 1.65 8.93
N ASP A 25 10.76 1.61 9.86
CA ASP A 25 10.67 2.33 11.12
C ASP A 25 10.96 3.84 10.96
N LYS A 26 11.69 4.21 9.90
CA LYS A 26 12.31 5.55 9.77
C LYS A 26 11.77 6.39 8.63
N ALA A 27 11.34 5.76 7.54
CA ALA A 27 10.91 6.47 6.35
C ALA A 27 9.89 5.67 5.52
N PHE A 28 9.17 6.41 4.68
CA PHE A 28 8.38 5.85 3.59
C PHE A 28 9.31 5.38 2.47
N HIS A 29 9.07 4.19 1.95
CA HIS A 29 9.79 3.63 0.81
C HIS A 29 8.80 3.33 -0.30
N TRP A 30 9.22 3.53 -1.55
CA TRP A 30 8.39 3.20 -2.70
C TRP A 30 9.20 2.52 -3.81
N TYR A 31 8.48 1.77 -4.64
CA TYR A 31 9.05 1.00 -5.73
C TYR A 31 8.08 0.97 -6.91
N GLN A 32 8.59 1.09 -8.12
CA GLN A 32 7.82 0.69 -9.30
C GLN A 32 7.77 -0.85 -9.35
N CYS A 33 6.56 -1.41 -9.39
CA CYS A 33 6.32 -2.85 -9.21
C CYS A 33 5.95 -3.61 -10.49
N ASN A 34 6.13 -2.98 -11.65
CA ASN A 34 5.98 -3.62 -12.96
C ASN A 34 6.96 -3.02 -13.97
N SER A 35 7.02 -3.63 -15.15
CA SER A 35 7.77 -3.14 -16.32
C SER A 35 6.86 -2.45 -17.34
N GLY A 36 5.77 -1.81 -16.87
CA GLY A 36 4.85 -1.06 -17.72
C GLY A 36 5.49 0.20 -18.31
N PRO A 37 4.84 0.84 -19.30
CA PRO A 37 5.48 1.92 -20.05
C PRO A 37 5.62 3.22 -19.26
N VAL A 38 4.78 3.46 -18.25
CA VAL A 38 4.90 4.63 -17.37
C VAL A 38 6.01 4.43 -16.34
N ILE A 39 6.81 5.46 -16.16
CA ILE A 39 7.95 5.47 -15.25
C ILE A 39 7.63 6.39 -14.07
N PHE A 40 7.63 5.84 -12.86
CA PHE A 40 7.57 6.66 -11.64
C PHE A 40 8.96 7.14 -11.26
N LEU A 41 9.09 8.44 -11.03
CA LEU A 41 10.35 9.12 -10.71
C LEU A 41 10.42 9.49 -9.23
N ASN A 42 9.27 9.78 -8.61
CA ASN A 42 9.16 10.05 -7.19
C ASN A 42 7.77 9.65 -6.65
N ALA A 43 7.69 9.33 -5.36
CA ALA A 43 6.47 9.26 -4.60
C ALA A 43 6.75 9.70 -3.16
N THR A 44 6.12 10.79 -2.72
CA THR A 44 6.36 11.38 -1.39
C THR A 44 5.04 11.63 -0.65
N PRO A 45 4.89 11.15 0.60
CA PRO A 45 3.68 11.35 1.39
C PRO A 45 3.62 12.74 2.01
N TYR A 46 2.44 13.35 1.96
CA TYR A 46 2.08 14.62 2.57
C TYR A 46 0.76 14.48 3.33
N ASP A 47 0.50 15.45 4.21
CA ASP A 47 -0.82 15.59 4.82
C ASP A 47 -1.91 15.89 3.76
N GLN A 48 -3.16 15.89 4.19
CA GLN A 48 -4.31 16.21 3.33
C GLN A 48 -4.27 17.58 2.66
N THR A 49 -3.42 18.50 3.14
CA THR A 49 -3.25 19.84 2.53
C THR A 49 -2.18 19.85 1.45
N GLY A 50 -1.36 18.80 1.38
CA GLY A 50 -0.24 18.69 0.45
C GLY A 50 0.96 19.58 0.81
N GLN A 51 1.00 20.15 2.02
CA GLN A 51 2.02 21.13 2.42
C GLN A 51 3.12 20.53 3.30
N ASN A 52 2.78 19.60 4.18
CA ASN A 52 3.74 19.04 5.14
C ASN A 52 4.00 17.57 4.82
N TYR A 53 5.29 17.20 4.78
CA TYR A 53 5.69 15.80 4.74
C TYR A 53 5.17 15.07 5.97
N VAL A 54 4.61 13.87 5.78
CA VAL A 54 4.04 13.07 6.87
C VAL A 54 4.76 11.75 7.02
N TYR A 55 5.23 11.51 8.24
CA TYR A 55 5.72 10.21 8.67
C TYR A 55 5.67 10.08 10.21
N PRO A 56 5.26 8.94 10.79
CA PRO A 56 4.65 7.77 10.15
C PRO A 56 3.33 8.07 9.41
N ILE A 57 2.85 7.12 8.60
CA ILE A 57 1.60 7.29 7.84
C ILE A 57 0.39 7.06 8.74
N HIS A 58 -0.57 7.99 8.74
CA HIS A 58 -1.83 7.84 9.48
C HIS A 58 -2.96 7.40 8.54
N LEU A 59 -3.27 6.09 8.47
CA LEU A 59 -4.31 5.58 7.56
C LEU A 59 -5.75 5.87 8.01
N GLY A 60 -5.94 6.30 9.26
CA GLY A 60 -7.26 6.71 9.76
C GLY A 60 -7.77 8.04 9.21
N LYS A 61 -6.98 8.72 8.36
CA LYS A 61 -7.32 10.01 7.76
C LYS A 61 -6.87 10.06 6.29
N PRO A 62 -7.54 10.84 5.43
CA PRO A 62 -7.06 11.09 4.09
C PRO A 62 -5.65 11.71 4.10
N MET A 63 -4.84 11.34 3.13
CA MET A 63 -3.51 11.91 2.91
C MET A 63 -3.23 12.06 1.41
N MET A 64 -2.17 12.80 1.08
CA MET A 64 -1.72 12.96 -0.31
C MET A 64 -0.40 12.25 -0.53
N VAL A 65 -0.23 11.61 -1.68
CA VAL A 65 1.06 11.13 -2.18
C VAL A 65 1.34 11.89 -3.46
N LYS A 66 2.34 12.76 -3.42
CA LYS A 66 2.81 13.48 -4.61
C LYS A 66 3.72 12.57 -5.40
N CYS A 67 3.28 12.20 -6.59
CA CYS A 67 3.98 11.30 -7.49
C CYS A 67 4.51 12.10 -8.68
N GLU A 68 5.80 11.96 -8.97
CA GLU A 68 6.37 12.44 -10.22
C GLU A 68 6.46 11.24 -11.18
N LEU A 69 5.99 11.41 -12.41
CA LEU A 69 6.04 10.35 -13.40
C LEU A 69 6.28 10.85 -14.82
N PHE A 70 6.74 9.94 -15.66
CA PHE A 70 6.91 10.14 -17.08
C PHE A 70 6.14 9.07 -17.85
N ASN A 71 5.21 9.51 -18.71
CA ASN A 71 4.51 8.64 -19.64
C ASN A 71 5.07 8.81 -21.06
N PRO A 72 5.95 7.91 -21.54
CA PRO A 72 6.57 8.00 -22.87
C PRO A 72 5.63 7.63 -24.03
N THR A 73 4.43 7.12 -23.74
CA THR A 73 3.51 6.61 -24.75
C THR A 73 2.71 7.74 -25.42
N THR A 74 1.91 7.37 -26.42
CA THR A 74 0.84 8.22 -26.97
C THR A 74 -0.50 8.03 -26.25
N HIS A 75 -0.58 7.11 -25.29
CA HIS A 75 -1.81 6.78 -24.58
C HIS A 75 -2.07 7.75 -23.43
N ILE A 76 -3.33 8.11 -23.26
CA ILE A 76 -3.82 8.94 -22.15
C ILE A 76 -4.75 8.08 -21.32
N TYR A 77 -4.44 7.93 -20.03
CA TYR A 77 -5.20 7.06 -19.14
C TYR A 77 -6.23 7.86 -18.36
N SER A 78 -7.50 7.42 -18.39
CA SER A 78 -8.60 8.18 -17.80
C SER A 78 -9.78 7.29 -17.41
N SER A 79 -10.72 7.86 -16.67
CA SER A 79 -12.00 7.24 -16.35
C SER A 79 -12.81 7.01 -17.63
N PRO A 80 -13.56 5.90 -17.73
CA PRO A 80 -13.71 4.83 -16.74
C PRO A 80 -12.72 3.67 -16.96
N ASN A 81 -11.70 3.86 -17.81
CA ASN A 81 -10.89 2.79 -18.36
C ASN A 81 -9.67 2.45 -17.51
N LEU A 82 -9.16 3.42 -16.76
CA LEU A 82 -8.05 3.19 -15.82
C LEU A 82 -8.58 2.54 -14.54
N LYS A 83 -8.35 1.23 -14.42
CA LYS A 83 -8.83 0.41 -13.31
C LYS A 83 -7.77 0.27 -12.23
N LEU A 84 -8.11 0.63 -10.99
CA LEU A 84 -7.27 0.50 -9.81
C LEU A 84 -7.59 -0.79 -9.04
N THR A 85 -6.53 -1.51 -8.67
CA THR A 85 -6.56 -2.60 -7.70
C THR A 85 -5.54 -2.32 -6.60
N LEU A 86 -6.00 -2.26 -5.35
CA LEU A 86 -5.12 -2.12 -4.19
C LEU A 86 -4.92 -3.47 -3.53
N ASN A 87 -3.66 -3.87 -3.38
CA ASN A 87 -3.29 -5.00 -2.55
C ASN A 87 -2.55 -4.51 -1.31
N LEU A 88 -2.83 -5.14 -0.17
CA LEU A 88 -2.28 -4.78 1.13
C LEU A 88 -1.54 -5.98 1.73
N TRP A 89 -0.43 -5.71 2.39
CA TRP A 89 0.30 -6.70 3.17
C TRP A 89 0.68 -6.13 4.53
N SER A 90 0.70 -6.99 5.54
CA SER A 90 1.31 -6.73 6.84
C SER A 90 2.64 -7.47 6.95
N TRP A 91 3.59 -6.92 7.70
CA TRP A 91 4.80 -7.64 8.04
C TRP A 91 4.55 -8.71 9.10
N GLY A 92 5.02 -9.92 8.85
CA GLY A 92 4.85 -11.08 9.72
C GLY A 92 3.84 -12.09 9.15
N THR A 93 4.10 -13.38 9.39
CA THR A 93 3.20 -14.47 8.96
C THR A 93 2.44 -15.06 10.15
N GLY A 94 1.30 -15.71 9.89
CA GLY A 94 0.50 -16.38 10.92
C GLY A 94 1.23 -17.48 11.69
N LEU A 95 2.36 -17.98 11.15
CA LEU A 95 3.23 -18.98 11.79
C LEU A 95 4.46 -18.36 12.48
N GLY A 96 4.54 -17.03 12.57
CA GLY A 96 5.64 -16.32 13.23
C GLY A 96 6.89 -16.07 12.35
N GLY A 97 6.76 -16.19 11.02
CA GLY A 97 7.84 -15.84 10.08
C GLY A 97 7.88 -14.33 9.78
N CYS A 98 9.04 -13.83 9.35
CA CYS A 98 9.26 -12.42 9.01
C CYS A 98 9.26 -12.23 7.49
N ASP A 99 8.06 -12.15 6.95
CA ASP A 99 7.80 -11.92 5.54
C ASP A 99 6.50 -11.12 5.36
N TRP A 100 6.28 -10.56 4.17
CA TRP A 100 5.05 -9.88 3.81
C TRP A 100 3.91 -10.86 3.65
N SER A 101 2.87 -10.72 4.48
CA SER A 101 1.66 -11.53 4.41
C SER A 101 0.50 -10.71 3.84
N VAL A 102 -0.18 -11.26 2.83
CA VAL A 102 -1.32 -10.61 2.17
C VAL A 102 -2.46 -10.41 3.18
N LEU A 103 -3.05 -9.22 3.17
CA LEU A 103 -4.27 -8.92 3.91
C LEU A 103 -5.49 -9.12 3.01
N PRO A 104 -6.51 -9.86 3.47
CA PRO A 104 -7.69 -10.11 2.67
C PRO A 104 -8.54 -8.84 2.59
N THR A 105 -8.62 -8.23 1.40
CA THR A 105 -9.51 -7.10 1.12
C THR A 105 -10.91 -7.55 0.69
N PHE A 106 -11.11 -8.87 0.53
CA PHE A 106 -12.36 -9.50 0.08
C PHE A 106 -12.93 -8.91 -1.22
N GLY A 107 -12.06 -8.41 -2.09
CA GLY A 107 -12.43 -7.82 -3.38
C GLY A 107 -12.89 -6.36 -3.32
N LEU A 108 -13.01 -5.76 -2.13
CA LEU A 108 -13.45 -4.37 -1.95
C LEU A 108 -12.55 -3.35 -2.66
N LEU A 109 -11.27 -3.69 -2.84
CA LEU A 109 -10.28 -2.83 -3.46
C LEU A 109 -9.86 -3.28 -4.86
N ASN A 110 -10.70 -4.07 -5.55
CA ASN A 110 -10.39 -4.60 -6.88
C ASN A 110 -11.20 -3.90 -7.98
N ASN A 111 -10.56 -3.64 -9.13
CA ASN A 111 -11.20 -3.13 -10.34
C ASN A 111 -12.02 -1.83 -10.13
N LEU A 112 -11.54 -0.97 -9.23
CA LEU A 112 -12.13 0.34 -8.96
C LEU A 112 -11.80 1.30 -10.11
N ASP A 113 -12.58 2.36 -10.31
CA ASP A 113 -12.19 3.44 -11.22
C ASP A 113 -11.12 4.30 -10.56
N ALA A 114 -9.88 4.27 -11.07
CA ALA A 114 -8.73 4.94 -10.44
C ALA A 114 -8.98 6.44 -10.22
N CYS A 115 -9.60 7.08 -11.21
CA CYS A 115 -9.87 8.52 -11.19
C CYS A 115 -10.89 8.92 -10.12
N SER A 116 -11.86 8.05 -9.86
CA SER A 116 -12.83 8.21 -8.78
C SER A 116 -12.26 7.82 -7.41
N GLN A 117 -11.06 7.24 -7.36
CA GLN A 117 -10.35 6.80 -6.15
C GLN A 117 -9.10 7.64 -5.86
N GLY A 118 -9.16 8.93 -6.20
CA GLY A 118 -8.15 9.90 -5.80
C GLY A 118 -6.94 10.03 -6.73
N VAL A 119 -6.84 9.26 -7.81
CA VAL A 119 -5.82 9.46 -8.84
C VAL A 119 -6.23 10.63 -9.74
N PRO A 120 -5.43 11.71 -9.87
CA PRO A 120 -5.74 12.79 -10.78
C PRO A 120 -5.71 12.30 -12.23
N CYS A 121 -6.85 12.43 -12.91
CA CYS A 121 -7.01 12.05 -14.30
C CYS A 121 -7.34 13.26 -15.18
N PRO A 122 -6.99 13.20 -16.48
CA PRO A 122 -6.27 12.11 -17.13
C PRO A 122 -4.77 12.09 -16.79
N ILE A 123 -4.16 10.91 -16.76
CA ILE A 123 -2.70 10.76 -16.78
C ILE A 123 -2.27 11.00 -18.22
N LYS A 124 -1.64 12.16 -18.46
CA LYS A 124 -1.27 12.63 -19.80
C LYS A 124 0.01 11.96 -20.29
N THR A 125 0.38 12.23 -21.53
CA THR A 125 1.69 11.89 -22.05
C THR A 125 2.74 12.89 -21.54
N GLY A 126 4.01 12.46 -21.51
CA GLY A 126 5.13 13.27 -21.03
C GLY A 126 5.29 13.28 -19.51
N HIS A 127 6.06 14.26 -19.04
CA HIS A 127 6.40 14.44 -17.63
C HIS A 127 5.28 15.17 -16.89
N GLN A 128 4.89 14.66 -15.72
CA GLN A 128 3.86 15.30 -14.89
C GLN A 128 4.00 14.93 -13.41
N GLU A 129 3.48 15.81 -12.56
CA GLU A 129 3.27 15.56 -11.13
C GLU A 129 1.79 15.26 -10.89
N LEU A 130 1.52 14.22 -10.10
CA LEU A 130 0.20 13.80 -9.70
C LEU A 130 0.07 13.85 -8.18
N ASP A 131 -0.92 14.61 -7.73
CA ASP A 131 -1.32 14.70 -6.33
C ASP A 131 -2.36 13.62 -6.01
N VAL A 132 -1.89 12.39 -5.74
CA VAL A 132 -2.77 11.23 -5.50
C VAL A 132 -3.35 11.28 -4.09
N THR A 133 -4.67 11.30 -3.98
CA THR A 133 -5.36 11.23 -2.68
C THR A 133 -5.53 9.78 -2.26
N VAL A 134 -5.02 9.44 -1.08
CA VAL A 134 -5.18 8.12 -0.45
C VAL A 134 -6.14 8.26 0.71
N ASP A 135 -7.34 7.70 0.57
CA ASP A 135 -8.39 7.75 1.57
C ASP A 135 -9.00 6.37 1.81
N PHE A 136 -8.75 5.82 2.99
CA PHE A 136 -9.31 4.54 3.44
C PHE A 136 -10.59 4.71 4.26
N SER A 137 -11.06 5.93 4.52
CA SER A 137 -12.27 6.17 5.32
C SER A 137 -13.53 5.47 4.79
N PRO A 138 -13.74 5.27 3.46
CA PRO A 138 -14.87 4.49 2.96
C PRO A 138 -14.74 2.98 3.22
N TYR A 139 -13.54 2.52 3.59
CA TYR A 139 -13.17 1.11 3.74
C TYR A 139 -12.86 0.76 5.20
N GLN A 140 -13.70 1.22 6.13
CA GLN A 140 -13.49 1.01 7.57
C GLN A 140 -13.26 -0.47 7.93
N SER A 141 -13.94 -1.41 7.26
CA SER A 141 -13.74 -2.85 7.47
C SER A 141 -12.31 -3.32 7.18
N ILE A 142 -11.58 -2.62 6.32
CA ILE A 142 -10.17 -2.87 6.05
C ILE A 142 -9.30 -2.26 7.14
N ILE A 143 -9.61 -1.05 7.60
CA ILE A 143 -8.89 -0.41 8.71
C ILE A 143 -9.01 -1.27 9.99
N ASP A 144 -10.19 -1.84 10.25
CA ASP A 144 -10.49 -2.61 11.47
C ASP A 144 -9.67 -3.91 11.59
N ILE A 145 -9.18 -4.47 10.48
CA ILE A 145 -8.30 -5.66 10.51
C ILE A 145 -6.82 -5.29 10.65
N LEU A 146 -6.46 -4.01 10.50
CA LEU A 146 -5.10 -3.55 10.69
C LEU A 146 -4.79 -3.43 12.17
N ARG A 147 -3.53 -3.68 12.53
CA ARG A 147 -2.99 -3.44 13.86
C ARG A 147 -2.23 -2.13 13.84
N ASN A 148 -2.39 -1.36 14.90
CA ASN A 148 -1.70 -0.09 15.03
C ASN A 148 -0.18 -0.28 15.15
N ASP A 149 0.56 0.70 14.63
CA ASP A 149 1.99 0.85 14.80
C ASP A 149 2.85 -0.30 14.25
N LEU A 150 2.54 -0.72 13.02
CA LEU A 150 3.22 -1.82 12.34
C LEU A 150 3.65 -1.46 10.90
N PRO A 151 4.55 -2.23 10.28
CA PRO A 151 4.91 -2.06 8.89
C PRO A 151 3.83 -2.63 7.96
N TYR A 152 3.43 -1.83 6.98
CA TYR A 152 2.52 -2.23 5.92
C TYR A 152 3.13 -1.97 4.55
N GLN A 153 2.70 -2.76 3.59
CA GLN A 153 2.95 -2.55 2.17
C GLN A 153 1.61 -2.39 1.46
N ILE A 154 1.54 -1.42 0.56
CA ILE A 154 0.42 -1.20 -0.34
C ILE A 154 0.91 -1.24 -1.78
N LYS A 155 0.18 -1.90 -2.66
CA LYS A 155 0.43 -1.89 -4.10
C LYS A 155 -0.74 -1.23 -4.79
N TYR A 156 -0.50 -0.08 -5.40
CA TYR A 156 -1.37 0.58 -6.36
C TYR A 156 -1.09 -0.01 -7.74
N PHE A 157 -1.91 -0.98 -8.15
CA PHE A 157 -1.86 -1.54 -9.49
C PHE A 157 -2.98 -0.93 -10.33
N MET A 158 -2.62 -0.23 -11.40
CA MET A 158 -3.57 0.35 -12.34
C MET A 158 -3.44 -0.34 -13.70
N HIS A 159 -4.57 -0.65 -14.32
CA HIS A 159 -4.66 -1.27 -15.63
C HIS A 159 -5.57 -0.44 -16.52
N ASP A 160 -5.07 0.04 -17.67
CA ASP A 160 -5.92 0.69 -18.66
C ASP A 160 -6.54 -0.36 -19.60
N VAL A 161 -7.86 -0.46 -19.60
CA VAL A 161 -8.56 -1.50 -20.40
C VAL A 161 -8.56 -1.23 -21.91
N ILE A 162 -8.19 -0.02 -22.35
CA ILE A 162 -8.19 0.34 -23.78
C ILE A 162 -6.84 0.01 -24.41
N SER A 163 -5.74 0.45 -23.80
CA SER A 163 -4.40 0.14 -24.31
C SER A 163 -3.88 -1.21 -23.85
N GLY A 164 -4.36 -1.71 -22.71
CA GLY A 164 -3.82 -2.88 -22.03
C GLY A 164 -2.56 -2.59 -21.20
N ASP A 165 -2.20 -1.31 -21.03
CA ASP A 165 -1.02 -0.92 -20.26
C ASP A 165 -1.25 -1.04 -18.76
N ASP A 166 -0.22 -1.50 -18.06
CA ASP A 166 -0.20 -1.57 -16.61
C ASP A 166 0.70 -0.49 -16.01
N LEU A 167 0.29 0.10 -14.90
CA LEU A 167 1.08 0.99 -14.06
C LEU A 167 1.09 0.43 -12.64
N CYS A 168 2.25 0.37 -12.00
CA CYS A 168 2.35 -0.22 -10.67
C CYS A 168 3.29 0.59 -9.77
N LEU A 169 2.74 1.12 -8.69
CA LEU A 169 3.49 1.76 -7.60
C LEU A 169 3.24 0.99 -6.31
N MET A 170 4.31 0.68 -5.59
CA MET A 170 4.25 0.02 -4.28
C MET A 170 4.83 0.97 -3.23
N GLY A 171 4.13 1.14 -2.12
CA GLY A 171 4.59 1.90 -0.97
C GLY A 171 4.74 1.00 0.27
N GLN A 172 5.73 1.27 1.09
CA GLN A 172 5.98 0.59 2.36
C GLN A 172 6.24 1.64 3.46
N ALA A 173 5.58 1.49 4.61
CA ALA A 173 5.77 2.40 5.73
C ALA A 173 5.31 1.79 7.06
N ARG A 174 5.76 2.41 8.16
CA ARG A 174 5.09 2.33 9.46
C ARG A 174 3.76 3.08 9.41
N VAL A 175 2.70 2.41 9.88
CA VAL A 175 1.35 2.95 9.88
C VAL A 175 0.79 3.09 11.29
N LEU A 176 0.13 4.23 11.53
CA LEU A 176 -0.71 4.51 12.68
C LEU A 176 -2.18 4.56 12.23
N LEU A 177 -3.08 4.03 13.05
CA LEU A 177 -4.53 3.94 12.76
C LEU A 177 -5.34 5.01 13.52
N HIS A 178 -4.78 5.58 14.59
CA HIS A 178 -5.40 6.58 15.45
C HIS A 178 -4.47 7.78 15.65
#